data_AF-A0A7W8GA24-F1
#
_entry.id   AF-A0A7W8GA24-F1
#
_cell.length_a   1.000
_cell.length_b   1.000
_cell.length_c   1.000
_cell.angle_alpha   90.00
_cell.angle_beta   90.00
_cell.angle_gamma   90.00
#
_symmetry.space_group_name_H-M   'P 1'
#
loop_
_entity.id
_entity.type
_entity.pdbx_description
1 polymer ?
#
loop_
_entity_poly.entity_id
_entity_poly.type
_entity_poly.pdbx_seq_one_letter_code
_entity_poly.pdbx_strand_id
1 'polypeptide(L)'
;MNSFFTEYDMDSWKYAGNFNFYTKVMPTGFNTCLDLDITKTYDLAKIKGVKFSACYLFLLSKIMNNVVNGNSYHFQYLLSKPEMWF
;
A
#
# COMPACT_ATOMS: atom_id res chain seq x y z
N MET A 1 -1.00 9.60 -18.82
CA MET A 1 0.06 9.28 -17.82
C MET A 1 0.21 7.77 -17.88
N ASN A 2 1.34 7.24 -18.36
CA ASN A 2 1.55 5.79 -18.50
C ASN A 2 1.95 5.22 -17.14
N SER A 3 1.14 4.32 -16.59
CA SER A 3 1.47 3.55 -15.40
C SER A 3 2.31 2.34 -15.80
N PHE A 4 3.49 2.19 -15.20
CA PHE A 4 4.34 1.02 -15.40
C PHE A 4 3.88 -0.11 -14.47
N PHE A 5 3.62 -1.28 -15.03
CA PHE A 5 3.28 -2.48 -14.29
C PHE A 5 4.37 -3.53 -14.49
N THR A 6 4.65 -4.30 -13.45
CA THR A 6 5.54 -5.46 -13.49
C THR A 6 4.73 -6.68 -13.12
N GLU A 7 4.62 -7.64 -14.04
CA GLU A 7 3.97 -8.91 -13.75
C GLU A 7 4.82 -9.73 -12.79
N TYR A 8 4.16 -10.38 -11.83
CA TYR A 8 4.80 -11.32 -10.92
C TYR A 8 4.57 -12.73 -11.45
N ASP A 9 5.67 -13.49 -11.54
CA ASP A 9 5.61 -14.92 -11.78
C ASP A 9 5.18 -15.64 -10.49
N MET A 10 4.05 -16.33 -10.54
CA MET A 10 3.45 -16.99 -9.38
C MET A 10 4.26 -18.20 -8.92
N ASP A 11 5.08 -18.80 -9.77
CA ASP A 11 5.89 -19.97 -9.40
C ASP A 11 7.14 -19.57 -8.61
N SER A 12 7.73 -18.42 -8.92
CA SER A 12 8.90 -17.88 -8.22
C SER A 12 8.55 -16.89 -7.09
N TRP A 13 7.31 -16.41 -7.01
CA TRP A 13 6.90 -15.44 -6.00
C TRP A 13 6.68 -16.07 -4.63
N LYS A 14 7.53 -15.69 -3.66
CA LYS A 14 7.49 -16.21 -2.28
C LYS A 14 6.14 -16.10 -1.53
N TYR A 15 5.23 -15.22 -1.97
CA TYR A 15 3.91 -15.03 -1.36
C TYR A 15 2.76 -15.68 -2.15
N ALA A 16 3.04 -16.35 -3.26
CA ALA A 16 2.00 -16.96 -4.10
C ALA A 16 1.11 -17.94 -3.32
N GLY A 17 1.68 -18.73 -2.40
CA GLY A 17 0.93 -19.63 -1.52
C GLY A 17 -0.05 -18.89 -0.61
N ASN A 18 0.41 -17.85 0.10
CA ASN A 18 -0.44 -17.02 0.95
C ASN A 18 -1.51 -16.30 0.13
N PHE A 19 -1.13 -15.74 -1.02
CA PHE A 19 -2.05 -15.08 -1.93
C PHE A 19 -3.18 -16.03 -2.33
N ASN A 20 -2.85 -17.22 -2.86
CA ASN A 20 -3.84 -18.22 -3.27
C ASN A 20 -4.72 -18.69 -2.10
N PHE A 21 -4.15 -18.84 -0.90
CA PHE A 21 -4.92 -19.22 0.28
C PHE A 21 -5.97 -18.16 0.63
N TYR A 22 -5.57 -16.89 0.71
CA TYR A 22 -6.48 -15.80 1.07
C TYR A 22 -7.38 -15.33 -0.07
N THR A 23 -7.13 -15.72 -1.32
CA THR A 23 -8.06 -15.45 -2.43
C THR A 23 -9.03 -16.59 -2.68
N LYS A 24 -8.59 -17.85 -2.62
CA LYS A 24 -9.39 -19.02 -3.02
C LYS A 24 -9.95 -19.84 -1.86
N VAL A 25 -9.22 -19.94 -0.75
CA VAL A 25 -9.59 -20.84 0.37
C VAL A 25 -10.32 -20.08 1.47
N MET A 26 -9.84 -18.89 1.82
CA MET A 26 -10.41 -18.08 2.91
C MET A 26 -10.32 -16.59 2.58
N PRO A 27 -11.30 -16.03 1.84
CA PRO A 27 -11.33 -14.62 1.50
C PRO A 27 -11.60 -13.76 2.73
N THR A 28 -10.53 -13.26 3.36
CA THR A 28 -10.60 -12.45 4.58
C THR A 28 -9.82 -11.17 4.45
N GLY A 29 -10.44 -10.06 4.87
CA GLY A 29 -9.77 -8.80 5.15
C GLY A 29 -9.81 -8.49 6.64
N PHE A 30 -8.87 -7.68 7.12
CA PHE A 30 -8.85 -7.19 8.49
C PHE A 30 -8.66 -5.68 8.50
N ASN A 31 -9.19 -5.02 9.54
CA ASN A 31 -9.00 -3.60 9.79
C ASN A 31 -8.21 -3.41 11.08
N THR A 32 -7.31 -2.43 11.09
CA THR A 32 -6.57 -2.05 12.29
C THR A 32 -6.69 -0.54 12.48
N CYS A 33 -7.09 -0.13 13.67
CA CYS A 33 -7.13 1.27 14.08
C CYS A 33 -6.00 1.51 15.08
N LEU A 34 -5.32 2.65 14.94
CA LEU A 34 -4.24 3.03 15.83
C LEU A 34 -4.26 4.54 16.08
N ASP A 35 -3.96 4.93 17.31
CA ASP A 35 -3.81 6.33 17.71
C ASP A 35 -2.37 6.78 17.42
N LEU A 36 -2.21 7.69 16.46
CA LEU A 36 -0.92 8.25 16.06
C LEU A 36 -0.68 9.62 16.73
N ASP A 37 0.50 9.78 17.33
CA ASP A 37 0.96 11.12 17.74
C ASP A 37 1.35 11.94 16.51
N ILE A 38 0.50 12.91 16.18
CA ILE A 38 0.67 13.82 15.05
C ILE A 38 1.11 15.23 15.46
N THR A 39 1.40 15.47 16.75
CA THR A 39 1.63 16.81 17.30
C THR A 39 2.71 17.57 16.52
N LYS A 40 3.87 16.94 16.33
CA LYS A 40 5.01 17.54 15.60
C LYS A 40 4.68 17.81 14.13
N THR A 41 3.98 16.90 13.48
CA THR A 41 3.62 17.02 12.07
C THR A 41 2.62 18.17 11.86
N TYR A 42 1.68 18.31 12.79
CA TYR A 42 0.69 19.36 12.77
C TYR A 42 1.31 20.75 13.00
N ASP A 43 2.21 20.86 13.97
CA ASP A 43 2.95 22.11 14.23
C ASP A 43 3.81 22.52 13.04
N LEU A 44 4.50 21.55 12.42
CA LEU A 44 5.26 21.80 11.18
C LEU A 44 4.37 22.27 10.03
N ALA A 45 3.18 21.69 9.88
CA ALA A 45 2.22 22.12 8.85
C ALA A 45 1.76 23.57 9.09
N LYS A 46 1.48 23.94 10.34
CA LYS A 46 1.15 25.32 10.74
C LYS A 46 2.28 26.30 10.45
N ILE A 47 3.51 25.99 10.88
CA ILE A 47 4.69 26.83 10.66
C ILE A 47 4.91 27.09 9.16
N LYS A 48 4.69 26.06 8.32
CA LYS A 48 4.84 26.15 6.87
C LYS A 48 3.63 26.76 6.15
N GLY A 49 2.55 27.09 6.86
CA GLY A 49 1.32 27.64 6.27
C GLY A 49 0.58 26.67 5.33
N VAL A 50 0.77 25.37 5.47
CA VAL A 50 0.13 24.35 4.62
C VAL A 50 -1.05 23.70 5.34
N LYS A 51 -2.11 23.36 4.59
CA LYS A 51 -3.25 22.60 5.13
C LYS A 51 -2.77 21.23 5.60
N PHE A 52 -3.09 20.88 6.85
CA PHE A 52 -2.71 19.58 7.42
C PHE A 52 -3.24 18.40 6.60
N SER A 53 -4.45 18.49 6.05
CA SER A 53 -5.04 17.44 5.18
C SER A 53 -4.19 17.15 3.94
N ALA A 54 -3.63 18.18 3.30
CA ALA A 54 -2.74 18.02 2.16
C ALA A 54 -1.39 17.39 2.57
N CYS A 55 -0.85 17.80 3.73
CA CYS A 55 0.36 17.22 4.28
C CYS A 55 0.19 15.72 4.60
N TYR A 56 -0.92 15.37 5.26
CA TYR A 56 -1.27 13.99 5.58
C TYR A 56 -1.40 13.12 4.32
N LEU A 57 -2.16 13.59 3.32
CA LEU A 57 -2.36 12.85 2.07
C LEU A 57 -1.03 12.63 1.32
N PHE A 58 -0.15 13.64 1.31
CA PHE A 58 1.17 13.53 0.70
C PHE A 58 2.05 12.50 1.43
N LEU A 59 2.08 12.54 2.76
CA LEU A 59 2.85 11.58 3.57
C LEU A 59 2.35 10.15 3.35
N LEU A 60 1.03 9.95 3.34
CA LEU A 60 0.41 8.65 3.06
C LEU A 60 0.78 8.17 1.66
N SER A 61 0.63 9.03 0.65
CA SER A 61 1.01 8.71 -0.74
C SER A 61 2.49 8.36 -0.85
N LYS A 62 3.37 9.05 -0.11
CA LYS A 62 4.80 8.75 -0.08
C LYS A 62 5.10 7.39 0.54
N ILE A 63 4.40 7.00 1.59
CA ILE A 63 4.55 5.67 2.23
C ILE A 63 4.04 4.58 1.28
N MET A 64 2.87 4.77 0.68
CA MET A 64 2.30 3.81 -0.29
C MET A 64 3.20 3.62 -1.51
N ASN A 65 3.92 4.68 -1.92
CA ASN A 65 4.84 4.66 -3.05
C ASN A 65 6.29 4.29 -2.70
N ASN A 66 6.64 4.19 -1.40
CA ASN A 66 8.00 3.89 -1.00
C ASN A 66 8.30 2.41 -1.26
N VAL A 67 9.24 2.16 -2.16
CA VAL A 67 9.88 0.87 -2.36
C VAL A 67 11.24 0.94 -1.70
N VAL A 68 11.48 0.15 -0.64
CA VAL A 68 12.78 0.10 0.04
C VAL A 68 13.49 -1.18 -0.37
N ASN A 69 14.65 -1.06 -1.03
CA ASN A 69 15.62 -2.15 -1.26
C ASN A 69 15.01 -3.44 -1.86
N GLY A 70 14.18 -3.33 -2.91
CA GLY A 70 13.58 -4.49 -3.58
C GLY A 70 12.46 -5.19 -2.80
N ASN A 71 12.14 -4.73 -1.60
CA ASN A 71 10.93 -5.10 -0.86
C ASN A 71 9.96 -3.93 -0.89
N SER A 72 9.07 -3.92 -1.88
CA SER A 72 7.92 -3.00 -1.88
C SER A 72 7.03 -3.33 -0.68
N TYR A 73 6.58 -2.33 0.06
CA TYR A 73 5.39 -2.53 0.89
C TYR A 73 4.26 -3.01 -0.03
N HIS A 74 3.57 -4.07 0.38
CA HIS A 74 2.64 -4.84 -0.47
C HIS A 74 1.33 -4.11 -0.82
N PHE A 75 1.32 -2.77 -0.81
CA PHE A 75 0.15 -1.92 -1.02
C PHE A 75 -0.18 -1.66 -2.49
N GLN A 76 0.70 -2.04 -3.43
CA GLN A 76 0.54 -1.78 -4.87
C GLN A 76 0.21 -3.02 -5.71
N TYR A 77 -0.04 -4.17 -5.09
CA TYR A 77 -0.45 -5.36 -5.84
C TYR A 77 -1.86 -5.18 -6.39
N LEU A 78 -2.03 -5.50 -7.66
CA LEU A 78 -3.29 -5.40 -8.38
C LEU A 78 -3.50 -6.67 -9.19
N LEU A 79 -4.74 -7.15 -9.22
CA LEU A 79 -5.16 -8.21 -10.13
C LEU A 79 -5.46 -7.59 -11.48
N SER A 80 -4.58 -7.80 -12.46
CA SER A 80 -4.79 -7.31 -13.83
C SER A 80 -5.71 -8.22 -14.65
N LYS A 81 -5.69 -9.53 -14.38
CA LYS A 81 -6.42 -10.52 -15.19
C LYS A 81 -7.69 -11.03 -14.50
N PRO A 82 -8.83 -11.12 -15.21
CA PRO A 82 -10.12 -11.54 -14.65
C PRO A 82 -10.13 -13.00 -14.16
N GLU A 83 -9.32 -13.89 -14.73
CA GLU A 83 -9.23 -15.28 -14.29
C GLU A 83 -8.64 -15.48 -12.88
N MET A 84 -8.07 -14.42 -12.28
CA MET A 84 -7.54 -14.47 -10.91
C MET A 84 -8.55 -14.04 -9.85
N TRP A 85 -9.77 -13.67 -10.25
CA TRP A 85 -10.82 -13.18 -9.34
C TRP A 85 -11.70 -14.32 -8.80
N PHE A 86 -11.57 -15.55 -9.33
CA PHE A 86 -12.42 -16.70 -9.02
C PHE A 86 -11.62 -18.02 -8.97
#